data_AF-A0A4S8MVZ3-F1
#
_entry.id   AF-A0A4S8MVZ3-F1
#
_cell.length_a   1.000
_cell.length_b   1.000
_cell.length_c   1.000
_cell.angle_alpha   90.00
_cell.angle_beta   90.00
_cell.angle_gamma   90.00
#
_symmetry.space_group_name_H-M   'P 1'
#
loop_
_entity.id
_entity.type
_entity.pdbx_description
1 polymer ?
#
loop_
_entity_poly.entity_id
_entity_poly.type
_entity_poly.pdbx_seq_one_letter_code
_entity_poly.pdbx_strand_id
1 'polypeptide(L)'
;MLEDGDRELVTIIECISADGTPIHPSLVFKGTRRDLTWGAENYCNASISHSVKGWTDQEIGFKWIQRDFEPATRKKLNSDDEYRLLILDGHNSHTTYQFCNFAEKHKIIILCLPPHTTH
;
A
#
# COMPACT_ATOMS: atom_id res chain seq x y z
N MET A 1 10.40 0.99 -36.78
CA MET A 1 10.41 0.42 -35.42
C MET A 1 8.96 0.43 -34.96
N LEU A 2 8.37 -0.75 -34.81
CA LEU A 2 7.05 -0.90 -34.22
C LEU A 2 7.23 -0.62 -32.72
N GLU A 3 6.76 0.53 -32.25
CA GLU A 3 6.52 0.71 -30.82
C GLU A 3 5.40 -0.27 -30.46
N ASP A 4 5.78 -1.33 -29.77
CA ASP A 4 4.82 -2.27 -29.20
C ASP A 4 4.07 -1.50 -28.10
N GLY A 5 2.82 -1.17 -28.38
CA GLY A 5 1.94 -0.40 -27.50
C GLY A 5 1.42 -1.26 -26.35
N ASP A 6 2.29 -1.97 -25.65
CA ASP A 6 1.91 -2.80 -24.52
C ASP A 6 1.67 -1.90 -23.30
N ARG A 7 0.40 -1.56 -23.07
CA ARG A 7 -0.01 -0.78 -21.90
C ARG A 7 0.06 -1.69 -20.69
N GLU A 8 1.22 -1.73 -20.03
CA GLU A 8 1.35 -2.41 -18.76
C GLU A 8 0.58 -1.63 -17.67
N LEU A 9 -0.35 -2.32 -17.00
CA LEU A 9 -1.05 -1.76 -15.85
C LEU A 9 -0.12 -1.79 -14.63
N VAL A 10 0.07 -0.62 -14.01
CA VAL A 10 0.74 -0.47 -12.73
C VAL A 10 -0.31 -0.10 -11.70
N THR A 11 -0.42 -0.89 -10.63
CA THR A 11 -1.28 -0.55 -9.49
C THR A 11 -0.51 0.35 -8.53
N ILE A 12 -1.12 1.43 -8.07
CA ILE A 12 -0.53 2.36 -7.10
C ILE A 12 -1.34 2.27 -5.81
N ILE A 13 -0.64 2.09 -4.68
CA ILE A 13 -1.19 2.21 -3.34
C ILE A 13 -0.80 3.57 -2.81
N GLU A 14 -1.79 4.43 -2.57
CA GLU A 14 -1.62 5.76 -2.02
C GLU A 14 -2.30 5.86 -0.66
N CYS A 15 -1.71 6.64 0.25
CA CYS A 15 -2.28 6.88 1.56
C CYS A 15 -1.92 8.28 2.03
N ILE A 16 -2.93 9.01 2.54
CA ILE A 16 -2.79 10.37 3.03
C ILE A 16 -3.28 10.39 4.48
N SER A 17 -2.49 11.00 5.35
CA SER A 17 -2.82 11.21 6.76
C SER A 17 -3.88 12.32 6.90
N ALA A 18 -4.64 12.32 8.00
CA ALA A 18 -5.66 13.35 8.26
C ALA A 18 -5.08 14.78 8.35
N ASP A 19 -3.79 14.92 8.66
CA ASP A 19 -3.06 16.18 8.65
C ASP A 19 -2.65 16.65 7.24
N GLY A 20 -3.05 15.93 6.19
CA GLY A 20 -2.74 16.22 4.79
C GLY A 20 -1.37 15.70 4.32
N THR A 21 -0.59 15.06 5.19
CA THR A 21 0.72 14.52 4.79
C THR A 21 0.56 13.22 4.00
N PRO A 22 1.12 13.12 2.79
CA PRO A 22 1.14 11.88 2.04
C PRO A 22 2.17 10.90 2.63
N ILE A 23 1.82 9.62 2.62
CA ILE A 23 2.80 8.53 2.70
C ILE A 23 3.34 8.33 1.28
N HIS A 24 4.63 8.03 1.15
CA HIS A 24 5.21 7.72 -0.16
C HIS A 24 4.42 6.60 -0.85
N PRO A 25 4.23 6.67 -2.18
CA PRO A 25 3.39 5.71 -2.89
C PRO A 25 4.05 4.32 -2.93
N SER A 26 3.24 3.28 -3.04
CA SER A 26 3.70 1.92 -3.32
C SER A 26 3.27 1.51 -4.72
N LEU A 27 4.22 1.22 -5.60
CA LEU A 27 4.01 0.80 -6.98
C LEU A 27 4.02 -0.72 -7.06
N VAL A 28 3.02 -1.29 -7.73
CA VAL A 28 2.88 -2.72 -7.98
C VAL A 28 2.89 -2.96 -9.47
N PHE A 29 4.02 -3.47 -9.97
CA PHE A 29 4.18 -3.83 -11.37
C PHE A 29 3.63 -5.22 -11.65
N LYS A 30 3.07 -5.41 -12.85
CA LYS A 30 2.70 -6.73 -13.34
C LYS A 30 3.95 -7.48 -13.78
N GLY A 31 4.23 -8.62 -13.17
CA GLY A 31 5.38 -9.43 -13.56
C GLY A 31 5.62 -10.62 -12.65
N THR A 32 6.24 -11.66 -13.19
CA THR A 32 6.64 -12.86 -12.43
C THR A 32 7.97 -12.69 -11.71
N ARG A 33 8.76 -11.67 -12.09
CA ARG A 33 10.03 -11.32 -11.47
C ARG A 33 10.13 -9.80 -11.37
N ARG A 34 10.85 -9.33 -10.36
CA ARG A 34 11.21 -7.92 -10.22
C ARG A 34 12.23 -7.57 -11.29
N ASP A 35 11.89 -6.63 -12.15
CA ASP A 35 12.89 -5.95 -12.99
C ASP A 35 13.69 -4.95 -12.12
N LEU A 36 15.01 -4.98 -12.23
CA LEU A 36 15.90 -4.08 -11.48
C LEU A 36 15.90 -2.65 -12.04
N THR A 37 15.41 -2.46 -13.26
CA THR A 37 15.20 -1.14 -13.86
C THR A 37 13.98 -0.43 -13.25
N TRP A 38 13.06 -1.16 -12.63
CA TRP A 38 11.92 -0.57 -11.93
C TRP A 38 12.41 0.23 -10.72
N GLY A 39 12.21 1.55 -10.78
CA GLY A 39 12.69 2.49 -9.76
C GLY A 39 14.12 2.97 -9.95
N ALA A 40 14.74 2.75 -11.12
CA ALA A 40 16.03 3.35 -11.45
C ALA A 40 15.99 4.89 -11.31
N GLU A 41 14.84 5.51 -11.61
CA GLU A 41 14.56 6.92 -11.40
C GLU A 41 13.37 7.09 -10.43
N ASN A 42 13.62 6.86 -9.13
CA ASN A 42 12.59 6.90 -8.10
C ASN A 42 12.52 8.24 -7.36
N TYR A 43 12.07 9.30 -8.04
CA TYR A 43 11.98 10.64 -7.47
C TYR A 43 11.01 10.77 -6.28
N CYS A 44 10.02 9.88 -6.19
CA CYS A 44 8.99 9.88 -5.15
C CYS A 44 9.32 8.96 -3.97
N ASN A 45 10.51 8.33 -3.96
CA ASN A 45 10.88 7.29 -2.99
C ASN A 45 9.81 6.20 -2.85
N ALA A 46 9.16 5.85 -3.96
CA ALA A 46 8.09 4.88 -4.00
C ALA A 46 8.60 3.49 -3.58
N SER A 47 7.80 2.76 -2.81
CA SER A 47 8.05 1.33 -2.58
C SER A 47 7.71 0.54 -3.84
N ILE A 48 8.54 -0.44 -4.20
CA ILE A 48 8.39 -1.19 -5.44
C ILE A 48 8.11 -2.65 -5.13
N SER A 49 6.94 -3.08 -5.55
CA SER A 49 6.42 -4.44 -5.45
C SER A 49 6.02 -4.95 -6.83
N HIS A 50 5.79 -6.25 -6.94
CA HIS A 50 5.34 -6.87 -8.17
C HIS A 50 4.39 -8.01 -7.85
N SER A 51 3.40 -8.25 -8.72
CA SER A 51 2.56 -9.44 -8.68
C SER A 51 2.36 -10.00 -10.08
N VAL A 52 2.18 -11.31 -10.17
CA VAL A 52 1.94 -12.01 -11.45
C VAL A 52 0.69 -11.44 -12.16
N LYS A 53 -0.29 -10.96 -11.38
CA LYS A 53 -1.55 -10.43 -11.90
C LYS A 53 -1.53 -8.91 -12.15
N GLY A 54 -0.59 -8.16 -11.56
CA GLY A 54 -0.52 -6.70 -11.66
C GLY A 54 -1.46 -5.93 -10.73
N TRP A 55 -2.09 -6.63 -9.79
CA TRP A 55 -2.98 -6.06 -8.77
C TRP A 55 -2.39 -6.28 -7.39
N THR A 56 -2.82 -5.48 -6.41
CA THR A 56 -2.53 -5.72 -5.00
C THR A 56 -3.06 -7.09 -4.61
N ASP A 57 -2.20 -7.92 -4.03
CA ASP A 57 -2.60 -9.13 -3.34
C ASP A 57 -2.44 -8.96 -1.83
N GLN A 58 -2.88 -9.97 -1.08
CA GLN A 58 -2.80 -9.99 0.37
C GLN A 58 -1.37 -9.83 0.91
N GLU A 59 -0.37 -10.33 0.18
CA GLU A 59 1.04 -10.28 0.57
C GLU A 59 1.60 -8.86 0.34
N ILE A 60 1.21 -8.21 -0.74
CA ILE A 60 1.58 -6.83 -1.05
C ILE A 60 0.96 -5.87 -0.04
N GLY A 61 -0.33 -6.02 0.26
CA GLY A 61 -1.00 -5.22 1.30
C GLY A 61 -0.30 -5.36 2.66
N PHE A 62 0.08 -6.59 3.01
CA PHE A 62 0.84 -6.84 4.23
C PHE A 62 2.26 -6.23 4.21
N LYS A 63 2.99 -6.34 3.10
CA LYS A 63 4.30 -5.69 2.94
C LYS A 63 4.18 -4.17 3.05
N TRP A 64 3.15 -3.59 2.45
CA TRP A 64 2.87 -2.16 2.49
C TRP A 64 2.64 -1.66 3.92
N ILE A 65 1.78 -2.32 4.72
CA ILE A 65 1.53 -1.87 6.09
C ILE A 65 2.80 -1.97 6.96
N GLN A 66 3.64 -2.98 6.72
CA GLN A 66 4.89 -3.17 7.47
C GLN A 66 6.00 -2.20 7.09
N ARG A 67 6.16 -1.90 5.79
CA ARG A 67 7.32 -1.14 5.28
C ARG A 67 7.03 0.34 5.13
N ASP A 68 5.80 0.68 4.78
CA ASP A 68 5.44 2.02 4.35
C ASP A 68 4.57 2.67 5.44
N PHE A 69 3.40 2.10 5.76
CA PHE A 69 2.43 2.73 6.65
C PHE A 69 2.90 2.83 8.10
N GLU A 70 3.28 1.71 8.73
CA GLU A 70 3.62 1.67 10.15
C GLU A 70 4.82 2.57 10.47
N PRO A 71 5.95 2.51 9.74
CA PRO A 71 7.12 3.34 10.05
C PRO A 71 6.88 4.83 9.77
N ALA A 72 6.15 5.16 8.69
CA ALA A 72 5.86 6.56 8.34
C ALA A 72 4.94 7.22 9.37
N THR A 73 3.92 6.50 9.83
CA THR A 73 2.95 7.03 10.80
C THR A 73 3.45 6.95 12.25
N ARG A 74 4.30 5.96 12.58
CA ARG A 74 4.90 5.81 13.93
C ARG A 74 5.74 7.03 14.30
N LYS A 75 6.53 7.55 13.36
CA LYS A 75 7.40 8.73 13.55
C LYS A 75 6.63 10.01 13.89
N LYS A 76 5.31 10.03 13.68
CA LYS A 76 4.45 11.19 13.94
C LYS A 76 3.76 11.14 15.30
N LEU A 77 3.81 10.01 16.00
CA LEU A 77 3.17 9.88 17.30
C LEU A 77 3.98 10.63 18.34
N ASN A 78 3.29 11.30 19.28
CA ASN A 78 3.94 11.92 20.43
C ASN A 78 4.18 10.89 21.54
N SER A 79 3.41 9.80 21.54
CA SER A 79 3.54 8.67 22.46
C SER A 79 3.29 7.33 21.75
N ASP A 80 3.99 6.28 22.19
CA ASP A 80 3.76 4.89 21.75
C ASP A 80 2.41 4.31 22.18
N ASP A 81 1.62 5.08 22.95
CA ASP A 81 0.26 4.72 23.35
C ASP A 81 -0.85 5.21 22.43
N GLU A 82 -0.51 6.03 21.43
CA GLU A 82 -1.49 6.56 20.49
C GLU A 82 -1.92 5.53 19.45
N TYR A 83 -3.23 5.54 19.15
CA TYR A 83 -3.81 4.73 18.09
C TYR A 83 -3.86 5.47 16.77
N ARG A 84 -3.73 4.72 15.66
CA ARG A 84 -3.84 5.24 14.30
C ARG A 84 -5.00 4.57 13.60
N LEU A 85 -5.85 5.34 12.93
CA LEU A 85 -6.96 4.81 12.12
C LEU A 85 -6.50 4.66 10.67
N LEU A 86 -6.60 3.45 10.13
CA LEU A 86 -6.39 3.14 8.72
C LEU A 86 -7.74 2.81 8.09
N ILE A 87 -8.18 3.64 7.14
CA ILE A 87 -9.41 3.44 6.37
C ILE A 87 -9.04 2.80 5.03
N LEU A 88 -9.65 1.65 4.72
CA LEU A 88 -9.47 0.93 3.47
C LEU A 88 -10.75 1.04 2.63
N ASP A 89 -10.59 1.22 1.32
CA ASP A 89 -11.70 1.11 0.38
C ASP A 89 -12.19 -0.35 0.35
N GLY A 90 -13.50 -0.54 0.18
CA GLY A 90 -14.25 -1.75 0.53
C GLY A 90 -13.96 -3.03 -0.25
N HIS A 91 -12.76 -3.20 -0.80
CA HIS A 91 -12.30 -4.46 -1.36
C HIS A 91 -11.90 -5.41 -0.21
N ASN A 92 -12.92 -5.97 0.44
CA ASN A 92 -12.85 -6.92 1.58
C ASN A 92 -12.04 -8.22 1.32
N SER A 93 -11.39 -8.39 0.18
CA SER A 93 -10.56 -9.55 -0.14
C SER A 93 -9.11 -9.43 0.37
N HIS A 94 -8.71 -8.24 0.87
CA HIS A 94 -7.30 -7.91 1.15
C HIS A 94 -6.91 -7.91 2.64
N THR A 95 -7.85 -8.02 3.57
CA THR A 95 -7.56 -7.94 5.01
C THR A 95 -7.36 -9.33 5.61
N THR A 96 -6.16 -9.89 5.45
CA THR A 96 -5.83 -11.19 6.04
C THR A 96 -5.72 -11.14 7.56
N TYR A 97 -5.84 -12.30 8.21
CA TYR A 97 -5.55 -12.43 9.64
C TYR A 97 -4.17 -11.86 10.00
N GLN A 98 -3.15 -12.09 9.17
CA GLN A 98 -1.80 -11.58 9.39
C GLN A 98 -1.77 -10.05 9.36
N PHE A 99 -2.49 -9.44 8.41
CA PHE A 99 -2.63 -7.99 8.32
C PHE A 99 -3.31 -7.41 9.56
N CYS A 100 -4.46 -7.97 9.97
CA CYS A 100 -5.19 -7.53 11.16
C CYS A 100 -4.36 -7.69 12.45
N ASN A 101 -3.73 -8.85 12.63
CA ASN A 101 -2.90 -9.14 13.80
C ASN A 101 -1.67 -8.22 13.89
N PHE A 102 -1.08 -7.86 12.75
CA PHE A 102 -0.01 -6.86 12.74
C PHE A 102 -0.54 -5.47 13.10
N ALA A 103 -1.68 -5.06 12.51
CA ALA A 103 -2.29 -3.78 12.82
C ALA A 103 -2.62 -3.65 14.32
N GLU A 104 -3.25 -4.68 14.90
CA GLU A 104 -3.58 -4.73 16.33
C GLU A 104 -2.34 -4.57 17.22
N LYS A 105 -1.27 -5.34 16.95
CA LYS A 105 0.00 -5.26 17.69
C LYS A 105 0.65 -3.88 17.63
N HIS A 106 0.40 -3.14 16.56
CA HIS A 106 0.97 -1.81 16.33
C HIS A 106 -0.02 -0.67 16.65
N LYS A 107 -1.15 -0.94 17.33
CA LYS A 107 -2.18 0.05 17.67
C LYS A 107 -2.76 0.77 16.43
N ILE A 108 -2.93 0.01 15.35
CA ILE A 108 -3.56 0.46 14.12
C ILE A 108 -4.97 -0.14 14.08
N ILE A 109 -5.98 0.73 14.09
CA ILE A 109 -7.38 0.36 13.92
C ILE A 109 -7.66 0.32 12.43
N ILE A 110 -8.15 -0.81 11.92
CA ILE A 110 -8.54 -0.95 10.52
C ILE A 110 -10.05 -0.73 10.40
N LEU A 111 -10.44 0.17 9.50
CA LEU A 111 -11.84 0.39 9.12
C LEU A 111 -11.99 0.12 7.62
N CYS A 112 -12.74 -0.92 7.24
CA CYS A 112 -13.08 -1.18 5.84
C CYS A 112 -14.42 -0.51 5.51
N LEU A 113 -14.44 0.32 4.47
CA LEU A 113 -15.69 0.91 3.99
C LEU A 113 -16.58 -0.19 3.38
N PRO A 114 -17.92 -0.10 3.50
CA PRO A 114 -18.80 -1.06 2.87
C PRO A 114 -18.67 -1.01 1.34
N PRO A 115 -18.75 -2.16 0.65
CA PRO A 115 -18.71 -2.21 -0.80
C PRO A 115 -19.85 -1.35 -1.40
N HIS A 116 -19.56 -0.66 -2.51
CA HIS A 116 -20.46 0.27 -3.22
C HIS A 116 -20.74 1.62 -2.55
N THR A 117 -19.88 2.10 -1.65
CA THR A 117 -19.98 3.46 -1.11
C THR A 117 -19.18 4.45 -1.97
N THR A 118 -19.62 4.66 -3.22
CA THR A 118 -19.19 5.79 -4.05
C THR A 118 -20.37 6.75 -4.09
N HIS A 119 -20.25 7.92 -3.47
CA HIS A 119 -21.20 9.01 -3.62
C HIS A 119 -20.66 10.02 -4.63
#